data_AF-A0AA43XLV2-F1
#
_entry.id   AF-A0AA43XLV2-F1
#
_cell.length_a   1.000
_cell.length_b   1.000
_cell.length_c   1.000
_cell.angle_alpha   90.00
_cell.angle_beta   90.00
_cell.angle_gamma   90.00
#
_symmetry.space_group_name_H-M   'P 1'
#
loop_
_entity.id
_entity.type
_entity.pdbx_description
1 polymer ?
#
loop_
_entity_poly.entity_id
_entity_poly.type
_entity_poly.pdbx_seq_one_letter_code
_entity_poly.pdbx_strand_id
1 'polypeptide(L)'
;MKHCPVCTSDDIYKSSSMPMRLVVALVLAVLIPYGIVVAWVPFVFAQAFICRRCGNETKAQDLKASDWRERKRWIEEDEKKFRVLRSFQNHWIDDGEGPLKKVIYFKENWIAYAYDEQESKGNIIEGYDEKEKKLQLGGEVNFPNVFSREGMKAFLTEKELKNLTMNAEEELKNFMEQEGRLHRIATEKI
;
A
#
# COMPACT_ATOMS: atom_id res chain seq x y z
N MET A 1 6.18 -7.46 -21.49
CA MET A 1 7.07 -6.92 -20.42
C MET A 1 6.70 -7.63 -19.11
N LYS A 2 7.54 -7.62 -18.08
CA LYS A 2 7.23 -8.25 -16.78
C LYS A 2 6.67 -7.20 -15.83
N HIS A 3 5.59 -7.51 -15.12
CA HIS A 3 4.93 -6.58 -14.20
C HIS A 3 4.88 -7.11 -12.77
N CYS A 4 4.88 -6.19 -11.81
CA CYS A 4 4.67 -6.52 -10.41
C CYS A 4 3.23 -7.05 -10.23
N PRO A 5 3.03 -8.19 -9.54
CA PRO A 5 1.69 -8.74 -9.31
C PRO A 5 0.84 -7.89 -8.35
N VAL A 6 1.45 -7.00 -7.56
CA VAL A 6 0.75 -6.17 -6.56
C VAL A 6 0.35 -4.81 -7.12
N CYS A 7 1.30 -4.08 -7.71
CA CYS A 7 1.07 -2.70 -8.15
C CYS A 7 1.15 -2.51 -9.67
N THR A 8 1.23 -3.62 -10.44
CA THR A 8 1.27 -3.65 -11.92
C THR A 8 2.39 -2.81 -12.58
N SER A 9 3.32 -2.27 -11.80
CA SER A 9 4.46 -1.49 -12.28
C SER A 9 5.43 -2.35 -13.09
N ASP A 10 6.01 -1.74 -14.13
CA ASP A 10 7.11 -2.27 -14.93
C ASP A 10 8.50 -1.96 -14.32
N ASP A 11 8.58 -1.15 -13.26
CA ASP A 11 9.84 -0.81 -12.59
C ASP A 11 10.24 -1.87 -11.55
N ILE A 12 10.80 -2.95 -12.08
CA ILE A 12 11.29 -4.10 -11.31
C ILE A 12 12.79 -4.23 -11.53
N TYR A 13 13.55 -4.23 -10.44
CA TYR A 13 14.99 -4.49 -10.49
C TYR A 13 15.32 -5.86 -9.89
N LYS A 14 16.38 -6.47 -10.41
CA LYS A 14 16.93 -7.72 -9.89
C LYS A 14 17.80 -7.39 -8.68
N SER A 15 17.49 -7.94 -7.51
CA SER A 15 18.27 -7.67 -6.30
C SER A 15 19.61 -8.42 -6.27
N SER A 16 19.75 -9.49 -7.07
CA SER A 16 20.98 -10.26 -7.08
C SER A 16 22.10 -9.53 -7.82
N SER A 17 23.14 -9.11 -7.07
CA SER A 17 24.39 -8.69 -7.66
C SER A 17 25.16 -9.92 -8.18
N MET A 18 25.08 -10.17 -9.49
CA MET A 18 25.93 -11.15 -10.17
C MET A 18 27.42 -11.06 -9.78
N PRO A 19 28.00 -9.85 -9.60
CA PRO A 19 29.39 -9.71 -9.17
C PRO A 19 29.66 -10.34 -7.79
N MET A 20 28.75 -10.19 -6.83
CA MET A 20 28.94 -10.73 -5.48
C MET A 20 28.88 -12.26 -5.48
N ARG A 21 27.97 -12.85 -6.26
CA ARG A 21 27.89 -14.31 -6.44
C ARG A 21 29.18 -14.87 -7.04
N LEU A 22 29.75 -14.16 -8.02
CA LEU A 22 31.01 -14.56 -8.65
C LEU A 22 32.20 -14.50 -7.68
N VAL A 23 32.28 -13.45 -6.86
CA VAL A 23 33.31 -13.34 -5.82
C VAL A 23 33.20 -14.47 -4.80
N VAL A 24 32.00 -14.76 -4.30
CA VAL A 24 31.78 -15.87 -3.35
C VAL A 24 32.14 -17.22 -3.99
N ALA A 25 31.74 -17.46 -5.25
CA ALA A 25 32.09 -18.69 -5.95
C ALA A 25 33.61 -18.85 -6.13
N LEU A 26 34.34 -17.76 -6.43
CA LEU A 26 35.79 -17.77 -6.59
C LEU A 26 36.50 -18.06 -5.27
N VAL A 27 36.04 -17.44 -4.18
CA VAL A 27 36.55 -17.69 -2.82
C VAL A 27 36.36 -19.16 -2.42
N LEU A 28 35.16 -19.72 -2.67
CA LEU A 28 34.88 -21.14 -2.40
C LEU A 28 35.72 -22.08 -3.26
N ALA A 29 35.97 -21.74 -4.53
CA ALA A 29 36.76 -22.55 -5.44
C ALA A 29 38.24 -22.61 -5.05
N VAL A 30 38.80 -21.54 -4.48
CA VAL A 30 40.23 -21.45 -4.11
C VAL A 30 40.53 -22.02 -2.73
N LEU A 31 39.64 -21.82 -1.74
CA LEU A 31 39.90 -22.20 -0.34
C LEU A 31 39.54 -23.65 0.00
N ILE A 32 38.62 -24.26 -0.75
CA ILE A 32 38.08 -25.59 -0.43
C ILE A 32 38.63 -26.59 -1.46
N PRO A 33 39.28 -27.69 -1.04
CA PRO A 33 39.60 -28.78 -1.96
C PRO A 33 38.30 -29.37 -2.51
N TYR A 34 38.21 -29.54 -3.83
CA TYR A 34 36.95 -29.81 -4.54
C TYR A 34 35.93 -28.66 -4.51
N GLY A 35 36.35 -27.44 -4.19
CA GLY A 35 35.52 -26.24 -4.12
C GLY A 35 34.80 -25.91 -5.44
N ILE A 36 35.31 -26.39 -6.57
CA ILE A 36 34.64 -26.30 -7.88
C ILE A 36 33.24 -26.94 -7.85
N VAL A 37 33.04 -28.04 -7.11
CA VAL A 37 31.73 -28.71 -6.99
C VAL A 37 30.75 -27.83 -6.21
N VAL A 38 31.24 -27.13 -5.18
CA VAL A 38 30.43 -26.25 -4.31
C VAL A 38 30.24 -24.85 -4.92
N ALA A 39 31.13 -24.41 -5.81
CA ALA A 39 31.11 -23.10 -6.44
C ALA A 39 29.87 -22.86 -7.34
N TRP A 40 29.15 -23.91 -7.71
CA TRP A 40 27.87 -23.81 -8.44
C TRP A 40 26.69 -23.40 -7.55
N VAL A 41 26.78 -23.63 -6.23
CA VAL A 41 25.67 -23.40 -5.28
C VAL A 41 25.11 -21.96 -5.33
N PRO A 42 25.93 -20.88 -5.36
CA PRO A 42 25.43 -19.51 -5.49
C PRO A 42 24.62 -19.24 -6.77
N PHE A 43 24.81 -20.03 -7.83
CA PHE A 43 24.13 -19.88 -9.11
C PHE A 43 22.78 -20.60 -9.16
N VAL A 44 22.57 -21.61 -8.31
CA VAL A 44 21.31 -22.36 -8.23
C VAL A 44 20.22 -21.55 -7.49
N PHE A 45 20.61 -20.62 -6.62
CA PHE A 45 19.64 -19.80 -5.90
C PHE A 45 18.88 -18.85 -6.83
N ALA A 46 17.55 -18.95 -6.76
CA ALA A 46 16.63 -18.10 -7.50
C ALA A 46 16.96 -16.61 -7.31
N GLN A 47 16.84 -15.85 -8.39
CA GLN A 47 16.96 -14.40 -8.34
C GLN A 47 15.68 -13.82 -7.74
N ALA A 48 15.81 -12.99 -6.71
CA ALA A 48 14.71 -12.19 -6.20
C ALA A 48 14.55 -10.92 -7.04
N PHE A 49 13.30 -10.54 -7.29
CA PHE A 49 12.92 -9.36 -8.03
C PHE A 49 12.20 -8.42 -7.07
N ILE A 50 12.65 -7.17 -6.98
CA ILE A 50 12.08 -6.19 -6.07
C ILE A 50 11.44 -5.10 -6.92
N CYS A 51 10.18 -4.79 -6.66
CA CYS A 51 9.52 -3.66 -7.29
C CYS A 51 9.97 -2.36 -6.62
N ARG A 52 10.42 -1.36 -7.39
CA ARG A 52 10.82 -0.05 -6.81
C ARG A 52 9.65 0.74 -6.24
N ARG A 53 8.46 0.53 -6.80
CA ARG A 53 7.26 1.28 -6.44
C ARG A 53 6.69 0.84 -5.09
N CYS A 54 6.37 -0.45 -4.95
CA CYS A 54 5.78 -1.00 -3.73
C CYS A 54 6.79 -1.64 -2.77
N GLY A 55 8.02 -1.92 -3.21
CA GLY A 55 9.02 -2.61 -2.40
C GLY A 55 8.79 -4.12 -2.26
N ASN A 56 7.74 -4.68 -2.88
CA ASN A 56 7.45 -6.09 -2.73
C ASN A 56 8.49 -6.98 -3.44
N GLU A 57 8.93 -8.03 -2.75
CA GLU A 57 9.84 -9.03 -3.29
C GLU A 57 9.05 -10.17 -3.93
N THR A 58 9.36 -10.47 -5.19
CA THR A 58 8.64 -11.47 -5.98
C THR A 58 9.62 -12.39 -6.69
N LYS A 59 9.22 -13.63 -6.94
CA LYS A 59 10.02 -14.58 -7.72
C LYS A 59 9.80 -14.33 -9.20
N ALA A 60 10.77 -14.75 -10.03
CA ALA A 60 10.71 -14.60 -11.48
C ALA A 60 9.45 -15.22 -12.12
N GLN A 61 8.89 -16.24 -11.48
CA GLN A 61 7.75 -17.05 -11.92
C GLN A 61 6.42 -16.32 -11.70
N ASP A 62 6.35 -15.47 -10.67
CA ASP A 62 5.13 -14.74 -10.29
C ASP A 62 4.98 -13.44 -11.10
N LEU A 63 6.02 -13.06 -11.85
CA LEU A 63 6.00 -11.90 -12.73
C LEU A 63 5.12 -12.20 -13.93
N LYS A 64 3.93 -11.59 -13.96
CA LYS A 64 3.01 -11.68 -15.09
C LYS A 64 3.65 -11.07 -16.33
N ALA A 65 3.76 -11.87 -17.39
CA ALA A 65 4.07 -11.37 -18.72
C ALA A 65 2.78 -10.77 -19.29
N SER A 66 2.78 -9.47 -19.57
CA SER A 66 1.66 -8.80 -20.22
C SER A 66 1.96 -8.55 -21.70
N ASP A 67 0.90 -8.63 -22.50
CA ASP A 67 0.89 -8.15 -23.88
C ASP A 67 0.64 -6.62 -23.93
N TRP A 68 1.12 -5.94 -24.96
CA TRP A 68 0.93 -4.49 -25.12
C TRP A 68 -0.54 -4.09 -25.22
N ARG A 69 -1.41 -4.99 -25.70
CA ARG A 69 -2.87 -4.79 -25.75
C ARG A 69 -3.51 -4.76 -24.37
N GLU A 70 -3.00 -5.56 -23.44
CA GLU A 70 -3.44 -5.53 -22.04
C GLU A 70 -2.95 -4.26 -21.36
N ARG A 71 -1.72 -3.83 -21.66
CA ARG A 71 -1.18 -2.56 -21.16
C ARG A 71 -2.07 -1.36 -21.52
N LYS A 72 -2.58 -1.29 -22.76
CA LYS A 72 -3.51 -0.21 -23.15
C LYS A 72 -4.80 -0.22 -22.32
N ARG A 73 -5.39 -1.41 -22.13
CA ARG A 73 -6.59 -1.56 -21.29
C ARG A 73 -6.34 -1.11 -19.85
N TRP A 74 -5.20 -1.48 -19.27
CA TRP A 74 -4.84 -1.05 -17.93
C TRP A 74 -4.62 0.45 -17.82
N ILE A 75 -4.00 1.09 -18.81
CA ILE A 75 -3.82 2.55 -18.80
C ILE A 75 -5.19 3.25 -18.87
N GLU A 76 -6.11 2.77 -19.70
CA GLU A 76 -7.46 3.33 -19.79
C GLU A 76 -8.26 3.13 -18.51
N GLU A 77 -8.16 1.95 -17.88
CA GLU A 77 -8.78 1.65 -16.58
C GLU A 77 -8.19 2.52 -15.46
N ASP A 78 -6.87 2.67 -15.43
CA ASP A 78 -6.17 3.48 -14.43
C ASP A 78 -6.47 4.98 -14.61
N GLU A 79 -6.60 5.46 -15.84
CA GLU A 79 -7.00 6.86 -16.10
C GLU A 79 -8.45 7.13 -15.68
N LYS A 80 -9.37 6.20 -15.96
CA LYS A 80 -10.77 6.30 -15.48
C LYS A 80 -10.82 6.34 -13.96
N LYS A 81 -10.11 5.40 -13.32
CA LYS A 81 -9.98 5.34 -11.86
C LYS A 81 -9.37 6.62 -11.30
N PHE A 82 -8.29 7.11 -11.90
CA PHE A 82 -7.64 8.36 -11.51
C PHE A 82 -8.62 9.54 -11.58
N ARG A 83 -9.43 9.64 -12.64
CA ARG A 83 -10.41 10.72 -12.79
C ARG A 83 -11.45 10.71 -11.66
N VAL A 84 -11.96 9.54 -11.31
CA VAL A 84 -12.94 9.37 -10.22
C VAL A 84 -12.28 9.68 -8.87
N LEU A 85 -11.15 9.02 -8.56
CA LEU A 85 -10.49 9.14 -7.26
C LEU A 85 -9.88 10.52 -7.01
N ARG A 86 -9.52 11.26 -8.06
CA ARG A 86 -9.07 12.65 -7.94
C ARG A 86 -10.12 13.56 -7.33
N SER A 87 -11.41 13.30 -7.55
CA SER A 87 -12.48 14.06 -6.90
C SER A 87 -12.54 13.82 -5.39
N PHE A 88 -12.07 12.66 -4.93
CA PHE A 88 -11.99 12.27 -3.52
C PHE A 88 -10.64 12.61 -2.89
N GLN A 89 -9.67 13.14 -3.66
CA GLN A 89 -8.34 13.44 -3.12
C GLN A 89 -8.48 14.38 -1.91
N ASN A 90 -7.80 14.03 -0.81
CA ASN A 90 -7.84 14.71 0.48
C ASN A 90 -9.19 14.72 1.21
N HIS A 91 -10.18 13.95 0.74
CA HIS A 91 -11.44 13.77 1.46
C HIS A 91 -11.35 12.61 2.45
N TRP A 92 -12.13 12.72 3.52
CA TRP A 92 -12.36 11.65 4.48
C TRP A 92 -13.55 10.82 4.03
N ILE A 93 -13.40 9.51 4.13
CA ILE A 93 -14.41 8.55 3.71
C ILE A 93 -14.65 7.57 4.85
N ASP A 94 -15.93 7.33 5.10
CA ASP A 94 -16.42 6.29 5.98
C ASP A 94 -16.78 5.06 5.12
N ASP A 95 -16.11 3.94 5.36
CA ASP A 95 -16.42 2.67 4.69
C ASP A 95 -17.45 1.82 5.47
N GLY A 96 -17.88 2.30 6.65
CA GLY A 96 -18.76 1.59 7.57
C GLY A 96 -18.07 0.49 8.38
N GLU A 97 -16.78 0.25 8.15
CA GLU A 97 -15.98 -0.80 8.78
C GLU A 97 -14.66 -0.24 9.30
N GLY A 98 -14.76 0.62 10.32
CA GLY A 98 -13.62 1.06 11.13
C GLY A 98 -13.43 2.58 11.17
N PRO A 99 -12.19 3.06 11.39
CA PRO A 99 -11.91 4.49 11.49
C PRO A 99 -12.03 5.18 10.13
N LEU A 100 -12.39 6.46 10.14
CA LEU A 100 -12.39 7.32 8.95
C LEU A 100 -11.05 7.25 8.23
N LYS A 101 -11.10 7.07 6.91
CA LYS A 101 -9.91 6.96 6.06
C LYS A 101 -9.77 8.20 5.18
N LYS A 102 -8.57 8.76 5.09
CA LYS A 102 -8.26 9.84 4.16
C LYS A 102 -7.74 9.29 2.85
N VAL A 103 -8.29 9.75 1.74
CA VAL A 103 -7.80 9.38 0.41
C VAL A 103 -6.58 10.23 0.04
N ILE A 104 -5.45 9.57 -0.17
CA ILE A 104 -4.20 10.20 -0.59
C ILE A 104 -3.66 9.53 -1.85
N TYR A 105 -2.92 10.30 -2.65
CA TYR A 105 -2.15 9.78 -3.77
C TYR A 105 -0.68 9.72 -3.37
N PHE A 106 -0.13 8.50 -3.25
CA PHE A 106 1.22 8.29 -2.78
C PHE A 106 1.93 7.19 -3.57
N LYS A 107 3.18 7.45 -3.98
CA LYS A 107 3.97 6.56 -4.86
C LYS A 107 3.14 5.99 -6.02
N GLU A 108 2.39 6.88 -6.66
CA GLU A 108 1.57 6.58 -7.83
C GLU A 108 0.46 5.53 -7.58
N ASN A 109 0.03 5.39 -6.33
CA ASN A 109 -1.12 4.59 -5.94
C ASN A 109 -2.10 5.48 -5.16
N TRP A 110 -3.39 5.19 -5.30
CA TRP A 110 -4.43 5.77 -4.47
C TRP A 110 -4.58 4.92 -3.21
N ILE A 111 -4.53 5.56 -2.06
CA ILE A 111 -4.46 4.89 -0.76
C ILE A 111 -5.53 5.50 0.13
N ALA A 112 -6.34 4.62 0.74
CA ALA A 112 -7.21 4.96 1.84
C ALA A 112 -6.41 4.79 3.12
N TYR A 113 -5.94 5.90 3.67
CA TYR A 113 -5.07 5.95 4.84
C TYR A 113 -5.90 6.08 6.12
N ALA A 114 -5.74 5.15 7.05
CA ALA A 114 -6.32 5.26 8.39
C ALA A 114 -5.23 5.77 9.34
N TYR A 115 -5.52 6.81 10.10
CA TYR A 115 -4.59 7.29 11.12
C TYR A 115 -4.79 6.50 12.41
N ASP A 116 -3.73 5.82 12.84
CA ASP A 116 -3.57 5.26 14.17
C ASP A 116 -2.27 5.80 14.75
N GLU A 117 -2.27 6.17 16.04
CA GLU A 117 -1.08 6.68 16.73
C GLU A 117 0.04 5.64 16.81
N GLN A 118 -0.30 4.35 16.74
CA GLN A 118 0.67 3.25 16.88
C GLN A 118 1.19 2.73 15.54
N GLU A 119 0.35 2.67 14.50
CA GLU A 119 0.72 2.08 13.20
C GLU A 119 0.09 2.84 12.02
N SER A 120 0.93 3.29 11.09
CA SER A 120 0.48 3.86 9.82
C SER A 120 0.09 2.76 8.83
N LYS A 121 -1.20 2.42 8.81
CA LYS A 121 -1.80 1.46 7.87
C LYS A 121 -2.64 2.17 6.81
N GLY A 122 -2.63 1.61 5.60
CA GLY A 122 -3.57 2.03 4.58
C GLY A 122 -3.87 0.91 3.61
N ASN A 123 -5.00 1.02 2.93
CA ASN A 123 -5.39 0.09 1.89
C ASN A 123 -5.21 0.74 0.52
N ILE A 124 -4.72 -0.02 -0.45
CA ILE A 124 -4.76 0.43 -1.85
C ILE A 124 -6.22 0.51 -2.27
N ILE A 125 -6.63 1.63 -2.85
CA ILE A 125 -7.96 1.73 -3.45
C ILE A 125 -7.88 1.03 -4.81
N GLU A 126 -8.64 -0.02 -5.02
CA GLU A 126 -8.70 -0.78 -6.27
C GLU A 126 -9.70 -0.19 -7.26
N GLY A 127 -10.79 0.39 -6.75
CA GLY A 127 -11.84 0.98 -7.58
C GLY A 127 -12.88 1.76 -6.77
N TYR A 128 -13.94 2.17 -7.47
CA TYR A 128 -15.10 2.82 -6.89
C TYR A 128 -16.35 2.18 -7.47
N ASP A 129 -17.24 1.69 -6.61
CA ASP A 129 -18.55 1.19 -7.02
C ASP A 129 -19.55 2.36 -7.06
N GLU A 130 -19.93 2.77 -8.26
CA GLU A 130 -20.88 3.86 -8.47
C GLU A 130 -22.29 3.55 -7.93
N LYS A 131 -22.69 2.27 -7.88
CA LYS A 131 -24.03 1.87 -7.41
C LYS A 131 -24.14 1.98 -5.91
N GLU A 132 -23.13 1.47 -5.21
CA GLU A 132 -23.09 1.49 -3.74
C GLU A 132 -22.50 2.80 -3.19
N LYS A 133 -21.87 3.60 -4.05
CA LYS A 133 -21.08 4.78 -3.69
C LYS A 133 -19.95 4.48 -2.70
N LYS A 134 -19.37 3.28 -2.80
CA LYS A 134 -18.30 2.79 -1.90
C LYS A 134 -16.98 2.63 -2.64
N LEU A 135 -15.88 2.89 -1.94
CA LEU A 135 -14.54 2.55 -2.43
C LEU A 135 -14.30 1.06 -2.27
N GLN A 136 -13.73 0.45 -3.31
CA GLN A 136 -13.25 -0.92 -3.25
C GLN A 136 -11.81 -0.88 -2.74
N LEU A 137 -11.61 -1.37 -1.52
CA LEU A 137 -10.31 -1.45 -0.88
C LEU A 137 -9.65 -2.80 -1.19
N GLY A 138 -8.37 -2.75 -1.55
CA GLY A 138 -7.52 -3.90 -1.83
C GLY A 138 -6.50 -4.14 -0.72
N GLY A 139 -5.36 -4.70 -1.15
CA GLY A 139 -4.26 -5.10 -0.26
C GLY A 139 -3.81 -4.01 0.72
N GLU A 140 -3.49 -4.43 1.93
CA GLU A 140 -2.94 -3.59 2.98
C GLU A 140 -1.49 -3.20 2.66
N VAL A 141 -1.17 -1.93 2.86
CA VAL A 141 0.16 -1.36 2.70
C VAL A 141 0.59 -0.82 4.05
N ASN A 142 1.67 -1.41 4.57
CA ASN A 142 2.37 -0.84 5.70
C ASN A 142 3.27 0.30 5.22
N PHE A 143 3.19 1.44 5.90
CA PHE A 143 4.10 2.56 5.66
C PHE A 143 5.16 2.59 6.78
N PRO A 144 6.24 1.77 6.68
CA PRO A 144 7.28 1.80 7.69
C PRO A 144 7.96 3.18 7.68
N ASN A 145 7.83 3.92 8.78
CA ASN A 145 8.55 5.16 9.08
C ASN A 145 8.36 6.38 8.13
N VAL A 146 7.52 6.31 7.09
CA VAL A 146 7.32 7.44 6.15
C VAL A 146 6.33 8.48 6.70
N PHE A 147 5.41 8.07 7.58
CA PHE A 147 4.41 8.95 8.18
C PHE A 147 4.58 9.08 9.70
N SER A 148 5.82 9.30 10.15
CA SER A 148 6.03 9.91 11.47
C SER A 148 5.19 11.20 11.56
N ARG A 149 4.87 11.65 12.78
CA ARG A 149 4.13 12.91 13.03
C ARG A 149 4.69 14.10 12.22
N GLU A 150 5.98 14.08 11.90
CA GLU A 150 6.69 15.05 11.07
C GLU A 150 6.45 14.85 9.56
N GLY A 151 6.44 13.61 9.06
CA GLY A 151 6.09 13.30 7.67
C GLY A 151 4.64 13.68 7.34
N MET A 152 3.71 13.54 8.29
CA MET A 152 2.32 13.97 8.12
C MET A 152 2.12 15.49 8.03
N LYS A 153 2.99 16.31 8.65
CA LYS A 153 2.94 17.78 8.49
C LYS A 153 3.15 18.22 7.04
N ALA A 154 3.73 17.36 6.19
CA ALA A 154 3.87 17.63 4.76
C ALA A 154 2.59 17.36 3.95
N PHE A 155 1.66 16.55 4.47
CA PHE A 155 0.42 16.14 3.78
C PHE A 155 -0.86 16.72 4.39
N LEU A 156 -0.77 17.18 5.63
CA LEU A 156 -1.85 17.84 6.37
C LEU A 156 -1.35 19.23 6.74
N THR A 157 -2.10 20.26 6.37
CA THR A 157 -1.84 21.60 6.90
C THR A 157 -2.00 21.56 8.42
N GLU A 158 -1.23 22.38 9.14
CA GLU A 158 -1.30 22.43 10.62
C GLU A 158 -2.72 22.72 11.14
N LYS A 159 -3.53 23.40 10.31
CA LYS A 159 -4.94 23.69 10.54
C LYS A 159 -5.83 22.46 10.32
N GLU A 160 -5.57 21.65 9.29
CA GLU A 160 -6.26 20.37 9.07
C GLU A 160 -5.92 19.36 10.16
N LEU A 161 -4.67 19.32 10.62
CA LEU A 161 -4.23 18.41 11.69
C LEU A 161 -4.93 18.73 13.01
N LYS A 162 -5.04 20.03 13.36
CA LYS A 162 -5.80 20.49 14.54
C LYS A 162 -7.31 20.30 14.38
N ASN A 163 -7.85 20.58 13.21
CA ASN A 163 -9.28 20.38 12.93
C ASN A 163 -9.65 18.90 12.91
N LEU A 164 -8.74 18.00 12.52
CA LEU A 164 -8.98 16.57 12.57
C LEU A 164 -9.05 16.04 13.99
N THR A 165 -8.12 16.47 14.84
CA THR A 165 -8.17 16.12 16.26
C THR A 165 -9.41 16.71 16.93
N MET A 166 -9.78 17.96 16.61
CA MET A 166 -10.96 18.59 17.20
C MET A 166 -12.29 18.03 16.66
N ASN A 167 -12.45 17.90 15.34
CA ASN A 167 -13.69 17.40 14.74
C ASN A 167 -13.90 15.91 15.03
N ALA A 168 -12.85 15.09 15.04
CA ALA A 168 -13.00 13.67 15.41
C ALA A 168 -13.43 13.54 16.88
N GLU A 169 -12.87 14.33 17.80
CA GLU A 169 -13.32 14.35 19.20
C GLU A 169 -14.75 14.87 19.34
N GLU A 170 -15.13 15.89 18.58
CA GLU A 170 -16.46 16.52 18.65
C GLU A 170 -17.55 15.65 18.00
N GLU A 171 -17.26 14.99 16.87
CA GLU A 171 -18.15 14.02 16.23
C GLU A 171 -18.31 12.76 17.08
N LEU A 172 -17.22 12.23 17.66
CA LEU A 172 -17.27 11.07 18.54
C LEU A 172 -18.06 11.37 19.82
N LYS A 173 -17.94 12.59 20.35
CA LYS A 173 -18.70 13.05 21.53
C LYS A 173 -20.19 13.21 21.22
N ASN A 174 -20.54 13.79 20.07
CA ASN A 174 -21.93 13.91 19.60
C ASN A 174 -22.56 12.54 19.36
N PHE A 175 -21.80 11.59 18.81
CA PHE A 175 -22.24 10.22 18.58
C PHE A 175 -22.51 9.48 19.90
N MET A 176 -21.56 9.53 20.86
CA MET A 176 -21.71 8.96 22.20
C MET A 176 -22.91 9.56 22.96
N GLU A 177 -23.18 10.85 22.77
CA GLU A 177 -24.32 11.53 23.39
C GLU A 177 -25.66 11.12 22.75
N GLN A 178 -25.68 10.82 21.43
CA GLN A 178 -26.85 10.28 20.76
C GLN A 178 -27.13 8.83 21.17
N GLU A 179 -26.13 7.96 21.24
CA GLU A 179 -26.30 6.57 21.73
C GLU A 179 -26.74 6.54 23.20
N GLY A 180 -26.18 7.40 24.04
CA GLY A 180 -26.59 7.54 25.44
C GLY A 180 -28.05 7.98 25.61
N ARG A 181 -28.57 8.83 24.70
CA ARG A 181 -29.99 9.22 24.70
C ARG A 181 -30.89 8.09 24.23
N LEU A 182 -30.49 7.32 23.22
CA LEU A 182 -31.23 6.16 22.74
C LEU A 182 -31.34 5.07 23.82
N HIS A 183 -30.27 4.84 24.58
CA HIS A 183 -30.28 3.89 25.69
C HIS A 183 -31.22 4.30 26.84
N ARG A 184 -31.29 5.60 27.18
CA ARG A 184 -32.22 6.10 28.21
C ARG A 184 -33.69 5.96 27.80
N ILE A 185 -34.00 6.27 26.54
CA ILE A 185 -35.36 6.12 25.99
C ILE A 185 -35.80 4.65 25.98
N ALA A 186 -34.87 3.71 25.77
CA ALA A 186 -35.14 2.28 25.82
C ALA A 186 -35.40 1.77 27.26
N THR A 187 -34.71 2.31 28.26
CA THR A 187 -34.88 1.91 29.67
C THR A 187 -36.11 2.53 30.36
N GLU A 188 -36.62 3.66 29.87
CA GLU A 188 -37.84 4.29 30.42
C GLU A 188 -39.15 3.70 29.86
N LYS A 189 -39.06 2.81 28.85
CA LYS A 189 -40.20 2.14 28.22
C LYS A 189 -40.43 0.69 28.66
N ILE A 190 -39.73 0.24 29.70
CA ILE A 190 -39.88 -1.08 30.35
C ILE A 190 -40.44 -0.85 31.76
#